data_AF-A0A965ZDZ6-F1
#
_entry.id   AF-A0A965ZDZ6-F1
#
_cell.length_a   1.000
_cell.length_b   1.000
_cell.length_c   1.000
_cell.angle_alpha   90.00
_cell.angle_beta   90.00
_cell.angle_gamma   90.00
#
_symmetry.space_group_name_H-M   'P 1'
#
loop_
_entity.id
_entity.type
_entity.pdbx_description
1 polymer ?
#
loop_
_entity_poly.entity_id
_entity_poly.type
_entity_poly.pdbx_seq_one_letter_code
_entity_poly.pdbx_strand_id
1 'polypeptide(L)'
;MANNFATLKAYLSQYLKPESVEVNAGPLKFKFQEGLKKDAIEVINSLKSKNVLFASMNNEIWEYVFLSLKNIQTEIITLNNGVKYRGSNELSEALDFMIEAIALYRQAYETNYIFFMRAPNRLNLGGPHLERNWPSLGIAAKDLLALRQLLYHSIKQISDFADSGEVSEWLPPETHMAKFWVNYADGRRLCEKCGFNLYYSPTEECPYCFEGTTFKLQWFGASEIMISGTFNNWNKNEWKMGQHPYGQWAYQKKLDPGKYLYKFIIDGVWTLDPENKKIETDEQGNSNSILIVD
;
A
#
# COMPACT_ATOMS: atom_id res chain seq x y z
N MET A 1 -1.56 7.13 12.76
CA MET A 1 -1.40 6.28 11.56
C MET A 1 -0.20 6.66 10.66
N ALA A 2 0.52 7.76 10.90
CA ALA A 2 1.71 8.14 10.11
C ALA A 2 3.03 7.39 10.46
N ASN A 3 3.04 6.58 11.52
CA ASN A 3 4.26 5.98 12.10
C ASN A 3 4.63 4.56 11.61
N ASN A 4 3.91 3.95 10.67
CA ASN A 4 4.27 2.60 10.18
C ASN A 4 5.01 2.60 8.83
N PHE A 5 4.76 3.60 7.97
CA PHE A 5 5.40 3.70 6.66
C PHE A 5 6.88 4.07 6.73
N ALA A 6 7.23 5.01 7.61
CA ALA A 6 8.63 5.36 7.87
C ALA A 6 9.40 4.15 8.43
N THR A 7 8.74 3.28 9.19
CA THR A 7 9.34 2.11 9.86
C THR A 7 9.60 0.97 8.90
N LEU A 8 8.65 0.60 8.04
CA LEU A 8 8.90 -0.40 6.99
C LEU A 8 9.98 0.08 6.02
N LYS A 9 9.89 1.34 5.56
CA LYS A 9 10.89 1.90 4.66
C LYS A 9 12.24 2.02 5.35
N ALA A 10 12.34 2.46 6.61
CA ALA A 10 13.59 2.49 7.36
C ALA A 10 14.18 1.09 7.55
N TYR A 11 13.36 0.13 7.98
CA TYR A 11 13.77 -1.25 8.20
C TYR A 11 14.22 -1.94 6.92
N LEU A 12 13.45 -1.82 5.83
CA LEU A 12 13.84 -2.36 4.52
C LEU A 12 14.98 -1.55 3.88
N SER A 13 15.05 -0.23 4.06
CA SER A 13 16.11 0.64 3.50
C SER A 13 17.47 0.46 4.13
N GLN A 14 17.55 -0.11 5.35
CA GLN A 14 18.82 -0.63 5.87
C GLN A 14 19.39 -1.75 4.98
N TYR A 15 18.55 -2.39 4.16
CA TYR A 15 18.89 -3.50 3.26
C TYR A 15 18.67 -3.17 1.76
N LEU A 16 18.23 -1.95 1.42
CA LEU A 16 17.97 -1.50 0.04
C LEU A 16 18.80 -0.25 -0.28
N LYS A 17 19.67 -0.35 -1.29
CA LYS A 17 20.24 0.85 -1.91
C LYS A 17 19.20 1.47 -2.84
N PRO A 18 18.84 2.76 -2.71
CA PRO A 18 17.77 3.39 -3.49
C PRO A 18 17.97 3.38 -5.01
N GLU A 19 19.21 3.21 -5.49
CA GLU A 19 19.61 3.40 -6.90
C GLU A 19 20.10 2.12 -7.61
N SER A 20 20.10 0.96 -6.95
CA SER A 20 20.50 -0.31 -7.56
C SER A 20 19.48 -1.39 -7.26
N VAL A 21 19.02 -2.11 -8.29
CA VAL A 21 18.14 -3.30 -8.20
C VAL A 21 18.82 -4.46 -7.43
N GLU A 22 20.06 -4.27 -6.98
CA GLU A 22 20.76 -5.16 -6.06
C GLU A 22 20.28 -4.95 -4.62
N VAL A 23 19.53 -5.93 -4.11
CA VAL A 23 19.40 -6.09 -2.67
C VAL A 23 20.74 -6.51 -2.12
N ASN A 24 21.35 -5.61 -1.37
CA ASN A 24 22.50 -5.94 -0.56
C ASN A 24 21.97 -6.56 0.73
N ALA A 25 21.51 -7.81 0.65
CA ALA A 25 21.17 -8.61 1.83
C ALA A 25 22.42 -9.11 2.58
N GLY A 26 23.62 -8.69 2.17
CA GLY A 26 24.88 -8.94 2.87
C GLY A 26 24.95 -8.60 4.37
N PRO A 27 24.10 -7.73 4.96
CA PRO A 27 24.17 -7.43 6.40
C PRO A 27 23.41 -8.39 7.33
N LEU A 28 22.36 -9.09 6.89
CA LEU A 28 21.67 -10.06 7.76
C LEU A 28 22.56 -11.30 7.85
N LYS A 29 23.32 -11.44 8.93
CA LYS A 29 24.10 -12.64 9.22
C LYS A 29 23.60 -13.24 10.51
N PHE A 30 22.77 -14.26 10.39
CA PHE A 30 22.45 -15.09 11.55
C PHE A 30 23.68 -15.94 11.88
N LYS A 31 24.10 -15.91 13.15
CA LYS A 31 25.15 -16.79 13.64
C LYS A 31 24.49 -17.99 14.29
N PHE A 32 24.54 -19.13 13.61
CA PHE A 32 23.99 -20.37 14.14
C PHE A 32 25.07 -21.19 14.83
N GLN A 33 24.72 -21.78 15.97
CA GLN A 33 25.59 -22.72 16.68
C GLN A 33 25.44 -24.11 16.05
N GLU A 34 26.53 -24.89 15.98
CA GLU A 34 26.56 -26.22 15.34
C GLU A 34 25.46 -27.18 15.84
N GLY A 35 25.08 -27.07 17.12
CA GLY A 35 24.00 -27.86 17.72
C GLY A 35 22.62 -27.65 17.09
N LEU A 36 22.43 -26.58 16.30
CA LEU A 36 21.17 -26.23 15.65
C LEU A 36 20.99 -26.88 14.26
N LYS A 37 22.00 -27.61 13.74
CA LYS A 37 21.94 -28.17 12.37
C LYS A 37 20.72 -29.05 12.13
N LYS A 38 20.36 -29.90 13.10
CA LYS A 38 19.19 -30.78 12.98
C LYS A 38 17.89 -29.98 12.84
N ASP A 39 17.71 -28.94 13.66
CA ASP A 39 16.52 -28.08 13.59
C ASP A 39 16.47 -27.27 12.30
N ALA A 40 17.63 -26.79 11.83
CA ALA A 40 17.72 -26.09 10.55
C ALA A 40 17.29 -27.01 9.38
N ILE A 41 17.73 -28.28 9.37
CA ILE A 41 17.27 -29.29 8.38
C ILE A 41 15.76 -29.48 8.46
N GLU A 42 15.19 -29.64 9.66
CA GLU A 42 13.75 -29.81 9.83
C GLU A 42 12.95 -28.59 9.35
N VAL A 43 13.42 -27.37 9.63
CA VAL A 43 12.83 -26.13 9.15
C VAL A 43 12.84 -26.09 7.62
N ILE A 44 13.98 -26.34 7.00
CA ILE A 44 14.12 -26.33 5.53
C ILE A 44 13.22 -27.37 4.88
N ASN A 45 13.18 -28.61 5.40
CA ASN A 45 12.30 -29.66 4.90
C ASN A 45 10.82 -29.27 5.02
N SER A 46 10.45 -28.58 6.10
CA SER A 46 9.07 -28.15 6.30
C SER A 46 8.69 -26.97 5.41
N LEU A 47 9.59 -26.02 5.17
CA LEU A 47 9.36 -24.93 4.22
C LEU A 47 9.18 -25.46 2.79
N LYS A 48 9.96 -26.49 2.41
CA LYS A 48 9.83 -27.21 1.14
C LYS A 48 8.49 -27.94 1.03
N SER A 49 8.19 -28.83 1.97
CA SER A 49 7.04 -29.74 1.88
C SER A 49 5.69 -29.02 1.85
N LYS A 50 5.61 -27.86 2.48
CA LYS A 50 4.40 -27.05 2.53
C LYS A 50 4.29 -26.03 1.41
N ASN A 51 5.21 -26.04 0.44
CA ASN A 51 5.24 -25.05 -0.63
C ASN A 51 5.24 -23.61 -0.08
N VAL A 52 5.78 -23.37 1.14
CA VAL A 52 5.85 -22.02 1.76
C VAL A 52 6.64 -21.06 0.88
N LEU A 53 7.50 -21.62 0.04
CA LEU A 53 8.39 -20.92 -0.87
C LEU A 53 7.84 -20.87 -2.29
N PHE A 54 7.00 -21.85 -2.63
CA PHE A 54 6.30 -21.98 -3.91
C PHE A 54 4.93 -21.31 -3.91
N ALA A 55 4.47 -20.78 -2.77
CA ALA A 55 3.21 -20.07 -2.67
C ALA A 55 3.19 -18.99 -3.74
N SER A 56 2.42 -19.24 -4.81
CA SER A 56 2.53 -18.54 -6.09
C SER A 56 2.43 -17.04 -5.84
N MET A 57 3.60 -16.43 -5.81
CA MET A 57 3.80 -15.00 -5.85
C MET A 57 3.79 -14.52 -7.31
N ASN A 58 3.70 -15.45 -8.27
CA ASN A 58 4.04 -15.24 -9.67
C ASN A 58 2.88 -14.64 -10.47
N ASN A 59 1.65 -14.76 -9.97
CA ASN A 59 0.49 -14.21 -10.67
C ASN A 59 0.23 -12.74 -10.38
N GLU A 60 0.84 -12.18 -9.32
CA GLU A 60 0.94 -10.75 -8.94
C GLU A 60 -0.24 -9.81 -9.23
N ILE A 61 -1.43 -10.36 -9.35
CA ILE A 61 -2.66 -9.65 -9.08
C ILE A 61 -2.63 -9.41 -7.57
N TRP A 62 -2.74 -8.16 -7.16
CA TRP A 62 -2.42 -7.70 -5.81
C TRP A 62 -3.22 -8.42 -4.74
N GLU A 63 -4.45 -8.83 -5.04
CA GLU A 63 -5.27 -9.66 -4.15
C GLU A 63 -4.59 -10.99 -3.79
N TYR A 64 -3.93 -11.65 -4.75
CA TYR A 64 -3.23 -12.91 -4.54
C TYR A 64 -1.88 -12.70 -3.86
N VAL A 65 -1.22 -11.54 -4.05
CA VAL A 65 0.01 -11.19 -3.32
C VAL A 65 -0.25 -11.19 -1.82
N PHE A 66 -1.28 -10.48 -1.36
CA PHE A 66 -1.58 -10.41 0.07
C PHE A 66 -2.03 -11.75 0.66
N LEU A 67 -2.82 -12.52 -0.10
CA LEU A 67 -3.22 -13.88 0.29
C LEU A 67 -2.01 -14.80 0.43
N SER A 68 -1.11 -14.79 -0.56
CA SER A 68 0.12 -15.59 -0.55
C SER A 68 0.99 -15.23 0.65
N LEU A 69 1.26 -13.94 0.87
CA LEU A 69 2.04 -13.48 2.02
C LEU A 69 1.42 -13.90 3.37
N LYS A 70 0.10 -13.83 3.51
CA LYS A 70 -0.60 -14.30 4.71
C LYS A 70 -0.43 -15.80 4.93
N ASN A 71 -0.53 -16.60 3.87
CA ASN A 71 -0.33 -18.05 3.95
C ASN A 71 1.11 -18.37 4.36
N ILE A 72 2.09 -17.77 3.70
CA ILE A 72 3.52 -17.94 4.02
C ILE A 72 3.79 -17.58 5.47
N GLN A 73 3.32 -16.41 5.92
CA GLN A 73 3.50 -15.96 7.29
C GLN A 73 2.92 -16.94 8.31
N THR A 74 1.71 -17.45 8.05
CA THR A 74 1.05 -18.43 8.93
C THR A 74 1.86 -19.71 9.02
N GLU A 75 2.40 -20.19 7.89
CA GLU A 75 3.23 -21.39 7.89
C GLU A 75 4.54 -21.19 8.65
N ILE A 76 5.23 -20.06 8.46
CA ILE A 76 6.46 -19.75 9.20
C ILE A 76 6.16 -19.63 10.70
N ILE A 77 5.02 -19.05 11.11
CA ILE A 77 4.59 -19.01 12.53
C ILE A 77 4.43 -20.42 13.09
N THR A 78 3.72 -21.31 12.38
CA THR A 78 3.54 -22.70 12.83
C THR A 78 4.88 -23.42 12.98
N LEU A 79 5.81 -23.21 12.05
CA LEU A 79 7.16 -23.78 12.14
C LEU A 79 7.95 -23.20 13.32
N ASN A 80 7.89 -21.88 13.50
CA ASN A 80 8.64 -21.23 14.56
C ASN A 80 8.17 -21.65 15.96
N ASN A 81 6.88 -21.92 16.14
CA ASN A 81 6.37 -22.48 17.40
C ASN A 81 7.04 -23.82 17.75
N GLY A 82 7.29 -24.68 16.76
CA GLY A 82 8.02 -25.93 16.95
C GLY A 82 9.50 -25.72 17.28
N VAL A 83 10.14 -24.76 16.64
CA VAL A 83 11.55 -24.37 16.90
C VAL A 83 11.69 -23.80 18.32
N LYS A 84 10.80 -22.91 18.74
CA LYS A 84 10.75 -22.34 20.11
C LYS A 84 10.57 -23.44 21.16
N TYR A 85 9.70 -24.41 20.89
CA TYR A 85 9.49 -25.54 21.81
C TYR A 85 10.75 -26.38 22.02
N ARG A 86 11.63 -26.49 21.01
CA ARG A 86 12.91 -27.21 21.11
C ARG A 86 14.05 -26.39 21.73
N GLY A 87 13.86 -25.09 21.97
CA GLY A 87 14.84 -24.21 22.60
C GLY A 87 15.85 -23.58 21.63
N SER A 88 15.56 -23.58 20.34
CA SER A 88 16.49 -23.18 19.28
C SER A 88 16.37 -21.68 18.97
N ASN A 89 16.81 -20.85 19.92
CA ASN A 89 16.56 -19.41 19.95
C ASN A 89 17.09 -18.66 18.72
N GLU A 90 18.32 -18.92 18.27
CA GLU A 90 18.91 -18.20 17.13
C GLU A 90 18.20 -18.53 15.80
N LEU A 91 17.75 -19.78 15.64
CA LEU A 91 16.92 -20.17 14.50
C LEU A 91 15.53 -19.53 14.61
N SER A 92 15.00 -19.42 15.83
CA SER A 92 13.72 -18.77 16.09
C SER A 92 13.73 -17.28 15.79
N GLU A 93 14.83 -16.57 16.10
CA GLU A 93 15.03 -15.16 15.77
C GLU A 93 15.00 -14.94 14.24
N ALA A 94 15.64 -15.83 13.47
CA ALA A 94 15.61 -15.76 12.01
C ALA A 94 14.19 -15.94 11.44
N LEU A 95 13.40 -16.85 12.02
CA LEU A 95 12.01 -17.06 11.64
C LEU A 95 11.11 -15.89 12.06
N ASP A 96 11.28 -15.36 13.28
CA ASP A 96 10.55 -14.19 13.80
C ASP A 96 10.80 -12.95 12.92
N PHE A 97 12.05 -12.74 12.50
CA PHE A 97 12.41 -11.69 11.56
C PHE A 97 11.61 -11.76 10.25
N MET A 98 11.51 -12.95 9.64
CA MET A 98 10.72 -13.14 8.42
C MET A 98 9.22 -12.92 8.65
N ILE A 99 8.69 -13.38 9.78
CA ILE A 99 7.29 -13.18 10.18
C ILE A 99 6.98 -11.69 10.29
N GLU A 100 7.86 -10.93 10.95
CA GLU A 100 7.73 -9.49 11.13
C GLU A 100 7.85 -8.72 9.81
N ALA A 101 8.83 -9.06 8.96
CA ALA A 101 8.99 -8.42 7.66
C ALA A 101 7.72 -8.56 6.79
N ILE A 102 7.12 -9.76 6.76
CA ILE A 102 5.85 -9.98 6.07
C ILE A 102 4.71 -9.20 6.72
N ALA A 103 4.66 -9.16 8.06
CA ALA A 103 3.63 -8.42 8.80
C ALA A 103 3.66 -6.92 8.46
N LEU A 104 4.85 -6.32 8.47
CA LEU A 104 5.04 -4.91 8.22
C LEU A 104 4.66 -4.53 6.78
N TYR A 105 5.03 -5.34 5.79
CA TYR A 105 4.61 -5.12 4.40
C TYR A 105 3.09 -5.15 4.26
N ARG A 106 2.45 -6.18 4.82
CA ARG A 106 0.99 -6.31 4.80
C ARG A 106 0.31 -5.13 5.49
N GLN A 107 0.81 -4.73 6.67
CA GLN A 107 0.28 -3.58 7.42
C GLN A 107 0.40 -2.26 6.65
N ALA A 108 1.45 -2.08 5.86
CA ALA A 108 1.63 -0.88 5.04
C ALA A 108 0.64 -0.83 3.86
N TYR A 109 0.39 -1.97 3.20
CA TYR A 109 -0.20 -1.98 1.87
C TYR A 109 -1.56 -2.67 1.75
N GLU A 110 -1.83 -3.73 2.51
CA GLU A 110 -2.99 -4.62 2.31
C GLU A 110 -4.32 -3.88 2.53
N THR A 111 -4.45 -3.18 3.65
CA THR A 111 -5.67 -2.44 3.98
C THR A 111 -5.93 -1.31 2.99
N ASN A 112 -4.89 -0.56 2.61
CA ASN A 112 -4.99 0.52 1.64
C ASN A 112 -5.38 0.01 0.25
N TYR A 113 -4.79 -1.12 -0.16
CA TYR A 113 -5.19 -1.82 -1.37
C TYR A 113 -6.66 -2.25 -1.31
N ILE A 114 -7.12 -2.89 -0.22
CA ILE A 114 -8.52 -3.33 -0.07
C ILE A 114 -9.49 -2.15 -0.12
N PHE A 115 -9.20 -1.05 0.59
CA PHE A 115 -10.03 0.15 0.56
C PHE A 115 -10.10 0.76 -0.84
N PHE A 116 -8.93 0.91 -1.46
CA PHE A 116 -8.86 1.32 -2.86
C PHE A 116 -9.71 0.38 -3.71
N MET A 117 -9.57 -0.93 -3.51
CA MET A 117 -10.26 -1.99 -4.23
C MET A 117 -11.76 -2.14 -3.94
N ARG A 118 -12.31 -1.35 -3.01
CA ARG A 118 -13.74 -1.27 -2.72
C ARG A 118 -14.36 0.12 -2.99
N ALA A 119 -13.56 1.12 -3.34
CA ALA A 119 -14.06 2.48 -3.60
C ALA A 119 -15.11 2.50 -4.75
N PRO A 120 -16.24 3.21 -4.59
CA PRO A 120 -17.39 3.17 -5.51
C PRO A 120 -17.14 3.82 -6.87
N ASN A 121 -16.16 4.72 -7.00
CA ASN A 121 -15.87 5.44 -8.23
C ASN A 121 -14.65 4.88 -8.97
N ARG A 122 -14.70 3.57 -9.23
CA ARG A 122 -13.76 2.93 -10.13
C ARG A 122 -14.37 2.86 -11.51
N LEU A 123 -13.96 3.83 -12.32
CA LEU A 123 -14.30 4.00 -13.73
C LEU A 123 -14.28 2.66 -14.47
N ASN A 124 -15.20 2.51 -15.44
CA ASN A 124 -15.53 1.37 -16.34
C ASN A 124 -14.37 0.44 -16.77
N LEU A 125 -13.62 -0.10 -15.83
CA LEU A 125 -12.43 -0.90 -16.01
C LEU A 125 -12.65 -2.21 -15.27
N GLY A 126 -12.36 -3.33 -15.92
CA GLY A 126 -12.41 -4.64 -15.26
C GLY A 126 -11.48 -4.72 -14.06
N GLY A 127 -11.76 -5.61 -13.09
CA GLY A 127 -11.01 -5.75 -11.82
C GLY A 127 -9.47 -5.66 -11.94
N PRO A 128 -8.82 -6.39 -12.87
CA PRO A 128 -7.36 -6.33 -13.07
C PRO A 128 -6.82 -4.97 -13.54
N HIS A 129 -7.68 -4.12 -14.12
CA HIS A 129 -7.32 -2.77 -14.53
C HIS A 129 -7.48 -1.75 -13.39
N LEU A 130 -8.19 -2.10 -12.32
CA LEU A 130 -8.40 -1.21 -11.18
C LEU A 130 -7.11 -1.01 -10.40
N GLU A 131 -6.32 -2.08 -10.24
CA GLU A 131 -5.03 -2.06 -9.54
C GLU A 131 -4.06 -1.02 -10.12
N ARG A 132 -4.14 -0.76 -11.44
CA ARG A 132 -3.32 0.23 -12.15
C ARG A 132 -3.56 1.67 -11.70
N ASN A 133 -4.73 1.93 -11.10
CA ASN A 133 -5.12 3.22 -10.54
C ASN A 133 -4.73 3.36 -9.05
N TRP A 134 -4.17 2.31 -8.42
CA TRP A 134 -3.74 2.38 -7.02
C TRP A 134 -2.50 3.28 -6.88
N PRO A 135 -2.57 4.42 -6.16
CA PRO A 135 -1.48 5.40 -6.26
C PRO A 135 -0.17 4.95 -5.62
N SER A 136 -0.17 4.15 -4.53
CA SER A 136 1.10 3.59 -4.02
C SER A 136 1.56 2.32 -4.72
N LEU A 137 0.96 1.92 -5.86
CA LEU A 137 1.34 0.71 -6.61
C LEU A 137 2.86 0.59 -6.82
N GLY A 138 3.53 1.65 -7.29
CA GLY A 138 4.97 1.62 -7.55
C GLY A 138 5.81 1.43 -6.28
N ILE A 139 5.45 2.13 -5.21
CA ILE A 139 6.13 2.02 -3.91
C ILE A 139 5.92 0.62 -3.34
N ALA A 140 4.69 0.11 -3.37
CA ALA A 140 4.37 -1.22 -2.90
C ALA A 140 5.10 -2.30 -3.71
N ALA A 141 5.17 -2.18 -5.04
CA ALA A 141 5.87 -3.13 -5.89
C ALA A 141 7.39 -3.13 -5.62
N LYS A 142 7.98 -1.95 -5.40
CA LYS A 142 9.40 -1.82 -5.01
C LYS A 142 9.66 -2.49 -3.65
N ASP A 143 8.79 -2.27 -2.68
CA ASP A 143 8.90 -2.90 -1.36
C ASP A 143 8.63 -4.42 -1.42
N LEU A 144 7.81 -4.89 -2.35
CA LEU A 144 7.57 -6.32 -2.57
C LEU A 144 8.82 -7.02 -3.09
N LEU A 145 9.51 -6.40 -4.05
CA LEU A 145 10.80 -6.90 -4.55
C LEU A 145 11.81 -7.03 -3.42
N ALA A 146 11.90 -5.99 -2.59
CA ALA A 146 12.76 -5.97 -1.42
C ALA A 146 12.44 -7.09 -0.43
N LEU A 147 11.16 -7.22 -0.05
CA LEU A 147 10.70 -8.27 0.84
C LEU A 147 11.05 -9.65 0.29
N ARG A 148 10.82 -9.89 -1.01
CA ARG A 148 11.13 -11.18 -1.65
C ARG A 148 12.61 -11.52 -1.59
N GLN A 149 13.48 -10.56 -1.88
CA GLN A 149 14.92 -10.76 -1.80
C GLN A 149 15.36 -11.00 -0.35
N LEU A 150 14.84 -10.23 0.61
CA LEU A 150 15.09 -10.42 2.04
C LEU A 150 14.70 -11.84 2.50
N LEU A 151 13.50 -12.30 2.17
CA LEU A 151 13.04 -13.65 2.50
C LEU A 151 13.95 -14.72 1.88
N TYR A 152 14.26 -14.59 0.59
CA TYR A 152 15.18 -15.51 -0.10
C TYR A 152 16.53 -15.63 0.63
N HIS A 153 17.14 -14.49 0.98
CA HIS A 153 18.45 -14.49 1.63
C HIS A 153 18.42 -15.02 3.07
N SER A 154 17.38 -14.72 3.85
CA SER A 154 17.21 -15.29 5.19
C SER A 154 17.10 -16.81 5.15
N ILE A 155 16.31 -17.33 4.20
CA ILE A 155 16.11 -18.77 4.09
C ILE A 155 17.35 -19.47 3.53
N LYS A 156 18.04 -18.84 2.56
CA LYS A 156 19.31 -19.34 2.04
C LYS A 156 20.35 -19.50 3.15
N GLN A 157 20.46 -18.58 4.10
CA GLN A 157 21.38 -18.71 5.23
C GLN A 157 21.08 -19.94 6.10
N ILE A 158 19.80 -20.20 6.40
CA ILE A 158 19.40 -21.39 7.16
C ILE A 158 19.75 -22.66 6.37
N SER A 159 19.50 -22.65 5.05
CA SER A 159 19.81 -23.77 4.15
C SER A 159 21.31 -24.06 4.05
N ASP A 160 22.12 -23.01 3.90
CA ASP A 160 23.59 -23.09 3.81
C ASP A 160 24.16 -23.61 5.15
N PHE A 161 23.64 -23.14 6.29
CA PHE A 161 24.04 -23.63 7.62
C PHE A 161 23.67 -25.11 7.86
N ALA A 162 22.54 -25.56 7.31
CA ALA A 162 22.08 -26.94 7.47
C ALA A 162 22.94 -27.99 6.73
N ASP A 163 23.96 -27.58 5.96
CA ASP A 163 24.77 -28.45 5.08
C ASP A 163 23.92 -29.36 4.16
N SER A 164 22.71 -28.91 3.84
CA SER A 164 21.69 -29.73 3.17
C SER A 164 21.88 -29.87 1.64
N GLY A 165 23.10 -29.65 1.14
CA GLY A 165 23.50 -29.75 -0.27
C GLY A 165 23.24 -28.49 -1.10
N GLU A 166 23.61 -28.53 -2.39
CA GLU A 166 23.29 -27.47 -3.35
C GLU A 166 21.78 -27.26 -3.47
N VAL A 167 21.41 -25.99 -3.48
CA VAL A 167 20.05 -25.47 -3.53
C VAL A 167 19.47 -25.60 -4.97
N SER A 168 19.62 -26.75 -5.62
CA SER A 168 19.27 -26.94 -7.04
C SER A 168 17.76 -26.93 -7.34
N GLU A 169 16.91 -27.01 -6.31
CA GLU A 169 15.44 -26.92 -6.42
C GLU A 169 14.86 -25.56 -5.98
N TRP A 170 15.67 -24.63 -5.47
CA TRP A 170 15.14 -23.32 -5.08
C TRP A 170 15.35 -22.31 -6.18
N LEU A 171 14.28 -22.08 -6.94
CA LEU A 171 14.24 -20.89 -7.76
C LEU A 171 14.12 -19.67 -6.83
N PRO A 172 15.00 -18.66 -6.98
CA PRO A 172 14.75 -17.35 -6.39
C PRO A 172 13.32 -16.90 -6.73
N PRO A 173 12.65 -16.15 -5.83
CA PRO A 173 11.29 -15.69 -6.10
C PRO A 173 11.27 -14.96 -7.45
N GLU A 174 10.34 -15.32 -8.32
CA GLU A 174 10.21 -14.66 -9.61
C GLU A 174 9.92 -13.18 -9.38
N THR A 175 10.79 -12.30 -9.86
CA THR A 175 10.65 -10.84 -9.66
C THR A 175 10.03 -10.12 -10.84
N HIS A 176 9.69 -10.85 -11.90
CA HIS A 176 9.34 -10.28 -13.20
C HIS A 176 8.05 -9.43 -13.13
N MET A 177 7.01 -9.93 -12.48
CA MET A 177 5.76 -9.19 -12.34
C MET A 177 5.90 -7.98 -11.42
N ALA A 178 6.67 -8.07 -10.33
CA ALA A 178 6.81 -6.94 -9.42
C ALA A 178 7.62 -5.83 -10.10
N LYS A 179 8.64 -6.20 -10.89
CA LYS A 179 9.34 -5.28 -11.79
C LYS A 179 8.41 -4.69 -12.85
N PHE A 180 7.50 -5.49 -13.42
CA PHE A 180 6.48 -4.98 -14.34
C PHE A 180 5.62 -3.91 -13.66
N TRP A 181 5.16 -4.12 -12.43
CA TRP A 181 4.36 -3.15 -11.69
C TRP A 181 5.13 -1.88 -11.31
N VAL A 182 6.42 -1.99 -10.96
CA VAL A 182 7.31 -0.83 -10.79
C VAL A 182 7.38 -0.03 -12.10
N ASN A 183 7.75 -0.69 -13.21
CA ASN A 183 7.88 -0.04 -14.52
C ASN A 183 6.56 0.60 -14.97
N TYR A 184 5.44 -0.09 -14.75
CA TYR A 184 4.11 0.45 -15.04
C TYR A 184 3.82 1.69 -14.18
N ALA A 185 4.13 1.64 -12.90
CA ALA A 185 3.87 2.73 -11.97
C ALA A 185 4.76 3.95 -12.19
N ASP A 186 5.99 3.75 -12.67
CA ASP A 186 6.92 4.82 -13.04
C ASP A 186 6.55 5.43 -14.40
N GLY A 187 6.04 4.62 -15.33
CA GLY A 187 5.65 5.06 -16.67
C GLY A 187 4.23 5.64 -16.78
N ARG A 188 3.37 5.46 -15.78
CA ARG A 188 2.00 5.98 -15.83
C ARG A 188 1.98 7.50 -15.62
N ARG A 189 1.21 8.19 -16.45
CA ARG A 189 0.92 9.61 -16.24
C ARG A 189 -0.30 9.74 -15.33
N LEU A 190 -0.15 10.41 -14.19
CA LEU A 190 -1.27 10.70 -13.29
C LEU A 190 -1.68 12.17 -13.44
N CYS A 191 -2.97 12.45 -13.35
CA CYS A 191 -3.47 13.81 -13.24
C CYS A 191 -2.97 14.43 -11.94
N GLU A 192 -2.27 15.57 -12.01
CA GLU A 192 -1.75 16.27 -10.83
C GLU A 192 -2.86 16.76 -9.87
N LYS A 193 -4.08 16.96 -10.38
CA LYS A 193 -5.19 17.46 -9.58
C LYS A 193 -5.89 16.38 -8.75
N CYS A 194 -6.06 15.18 -9.32
CA CYS A 194 -6.91 14.13 -8.74
C CYS A 194 -6.33 12.71 -8.76
N GLY A 195 -5.12 12.52 -9.31
CA GLY A 195 -4.44 11.23 -9.37
C GLY A 195 -5.01 10.24 -10.38
N PHE A 196 -5.94 10.65 -11.26
CA PHE A 196 -6.45 9.79 -12.33
C PHE A 196 -5.34 9.35 -13.29
N ASN A 197 -5.29 8.07 -13.63
CA ASN A 197 -4.33 7.55 -14.59
C ASN A 197 -4.72 7.94 -16.02
N LEU A 198 -3.99 8.91 -16.57
CA LEU A 198 -4.22 9.48 -17.89
C LEU A 198 -3.98 8.49 -19.03
N TYR A 199 -3.37 7.33 -18.77
CA TYR A 199 -3.35 6.21 -19.74
C TYR A 199 -4.77 5.84 -20.20
N TYR A 200 -5.75 6.00 -19.32
CA TYR A 200 -7.16 5.72 -19.61
C TYR A 200 -7.94 6.95 -20.08
N SER A 201 -7.26 8.07 -20.34
CA SER A 201 -7.89 9.24 -20.96
C SER A 201 -7.85 9.13 -22.49
N PRO A 202 -8.99 9.24 -23.19
CA PRO A 202 -9.01 9.29 -24.65
C PRO A 202 -8.37 10.56 -25.22
N THR A 203 -8.32 11.64 -24.44
CA THR A 203 -7.90 12.98 -24.88
C THR A 203 -6.57 13.41 -24.28
N GLU A 204 -5.89 12.53 -23.55
CA GLU A 204 -4.70 12.82 -22.74
C GLU A 204 -4.89 13.84 -21.59
N GLU A 205 -5.97 14.62 -21.61
CA GLU A 205 -6.43 15.48 -20.53
C GLU A 205 -7.16 14.68 -19.45
N CYS A 206 -7.21 15.17 -18.21
CA CYS A 206 -7.96 14.47 -17.18
C CYS A 206 -9.48 14.66 -17.40
N PRO A 207 -10.26 13.59 -17.66
CA PRO A 207 -11.70 13.72 -17.88
C PRO A 207 -12.48 14.14 -16.62
N TYR A 208 -11.83 14.15 -15.45
CA TYR A 208 -12.39 14.61 -14.18
C TYR A 208 -11.89 15.99 -13.78
N CYS A 209 -10.89 16.54 -14.48
CA CYS A 209 -10.27 17.81 -14.10
C CYS A 209 -10.25 18.85 -15.21
N PHE A 210 -11.44 19.30 -15.61
CA PHE A 210 -11.65 20.47 -16.47
C PHE A 210 -11.26 21.78 -15.75
N GLU A 211 -11.20 22.91 -16.47
CA GLU A 211 -10.97 24.23 -15.83
C GLU A 211 -12.11 24.58 -14.85
N GLY A 212 -11.75 24.94 -13.61
CA GLY A 212 -12.70 25.30 -12.56
C GLY A 212 -12.14 25.10 -11.15
N THR A 213 -12.89 25.57 -10.15
CA THR A 213 -12.52 25.49 -8.73
C THR A 213 -12.61 24.05 -8.23
N THR A 214 -11.52 23.53 -7.64
CA THR A 214 -11.47 22.20 -7.04
C THR A 214 -11.58 22.29 -5.52
N PHE A 215 -12.59 21.64 -4.96
CA PHE A 215 -12.69 21.36 -3.53
C PHE A 215 -11.97 20.04 -3.24
N LYS A 216 -11.07 20.05 -2.27
CA LYS A 216 -10.33 18.86 -1.83
C LYS A 216 -10.53 18.65 -0.33
N LEU A 217 -10.64 17.40 0.09
CA LEU A 217 -10.71 17.05 1.50
C LEU A 217 -9.98 15.73 1.76
N GLN A 218 -9.16 15.71 2.82
CA GLN A 218 -8.50 14.51 3.30
C GLN A 218 -9.31 13.90 4.47
N TRP A 219 -10.05 12.83 4.20
CA TRP A 219 -10.90 12.14 5.18
C TRP A 219 -10.99 10.63 4.97
N PHE A 220 -10.66 9.86 6.01
CA PHE A 220 -10.68 8.40 5.99
C PHE A 220 -11.99 7.84 6.53
N GLY A 221 -12.51 6.78 5.91
CA GLY A 221 -13.64 6.02 6.43
C GLY A 221 -15.02 6.65 6.22
N ALA A 222 -15.13 7.77 5.52
CA ALA A 222 -16.43 8.32 5.14
C ALA A 222 -17.10 7.42 4.08
N SER A 223 -18.41 7.21 4.24
CA SER A 223 -19.23 6.52 3.24
C SER A 223 -19.65 7.48 2.13
N GLU A 224 -19.89 8.74 2.49
CA GLU A 224 -20.28 9.80 1.57
C GLU A 224 -19.77 11.16 2.05
N ILE A 225 -19.28 11.97 1.11
CA ILE A 225 -18.95 13.38 1.35
C ILE A 225 -19.63 14.25 0.30
N MET A 226 -20.35 15.26 0.79
CA MET A 226 -20.96 16.31 -0.03
C MET A 226 -20.25 17.64 0.21
N ILE A 227 -20.22 18.50 -0.79
CA ILE A 227 -19.77 19.89 -0.67
C ILE A 227 -20.97 20.82 -0.80
N SER A 228 -21.13 21.74 0.15
CA SER A 228 -22.29 22.61 0.21
C SER A 228 -21.89 24.02 0.65
N GLY A 229 -22.48 25.03 0.02
CA GLY A 229 -22.09 26.42 0.23
C GLY A 229 -22.99 27.41 -0.48
N THR A 230 -22.60 28.68 -0.47
CA THR A 230 -23.38 29.75 -1.12
C THR A 230 -23.54 29.54 -2.64
N PHE A 231 -22.60 28.86 -3.29
CA PHE A 231 -22.66 28.53 -4.73
C PHE A 231 -23.75 27.52 -5.12
N ASN A 232 -24.27 26.73 -4.17
CA ASN A 232 -25.37 25.79 -4.41
C ASN A 232 -26.51 25.97 -3.41
N ASN A 233 -26.67 27.19 -2.86
CA ASN A 233 -27.71 27.53 -1.89
C ASN A 233 -27.77 26.57 -0.69
N TRP A 234 -26.60 26.12 -0.21
CA TRP A 234 -26.49 25.17 0.89
C TRP A 234 -27.24 23.85 0.67
N ASN A 235 -27.39 23.43 -0.59
CA ASN A 235 -27.99 22.16 -0.94
C ASN A 235 -27.06 21.01 -0.50
N LYS A 236 -27.62 20.08 0.28
CA LYS A 236 -26.88 18.95 0.88
C LYS A 236 -26.71 17.77 -0.07
N ASN A 237 -27.53 17.70 -1.14
CA ASN A 237 -27.70 16.49 -1.94
C ASN A 237 -27.18 16.63 -3.39
N GLU A 238 -26.70 17.82 -3.77
CA GLU A 238 -26.40 18.12 -5.18
C GLU A 238 -24.97 17.76 -5.58
N TRP A 239 -23.98 18.17 -4.77
CA TRP A 239 -22.57 18.09 -5.15
C TRP A 239 -21.86 17.01 -4.33
N LYS A 240 -22.01 15.76 -4.76
CA LYS A 240 -21.33 14.60 -4.18
C LYS A 240 -19.87 14.56 -4.61
N MET A 241 -18.96 14.51 -3.64
CA MET A 241 -17.53 14.41 -3.89
C MET A 241 -17.14 13.00 -4.36
N GLY A 242 -16.19 12.93 -5.29
CA GLY A 242 -15.58 11.67 -5.69
C GLY A 242 -14.58 11.22 -4.63
N GLN A 243 -14.68 9.95 -4.22
CA GLN A 243 -13.66 9.34 -3.37
C GLN A 243 -12.43 8.98 -4.21
N HIS A 244 -11.29 9.48 -3.77
CA HIS A 244 -9.96 9.21 -4.28
C HIS A 244 -9.17 8.34 -3.28
N PRO A 245 -8.04 7.77 -3.70
CA PRO A 245 -7.27 6.87 -2.85
C PRO A 245 -6.70 7.60 -1.62
N TYR A 246 -6.38 6.83 -0.58
CA TYR A 246 -5.85 7.35 0.69
C TYR A 246 -6.77 8.35 1.36
N GLY A 247 -8.09 8.21 1.26
CA GLY A 247 -9.04 9.11 1.92
C GLY A 247 -9.07 10.51 1.30
N GLN A 248 -8.53 10.70 0.10
CA GLN A 248 -8.71 11.95 -0.61
C GLN A 248 -10.13 12.01 -1.17
N TRP A 249 -10.75 13.18 -1.15
CA TRP A 249 -12.04 13.45 -1.77
C TRP A 249 -11.91 14.71 -2.61
N ALA A 250 -12.50 14.71 -3.79
CA ALA A 250 -12.49 15.89 -4.65
C ALA A 250 -13.82 16.12 -5.35
N TYR A 251 -14.16 17.39 -5.54
CA TYR A 251 -15.23 17.83 -6.43
C TYR A 251 -14.76 19.06 -7.18
N GLN A 252 -15.06 19.14 -8.47
CA GLN A 252 -14.65 20.26 -9.29
C GLN A 252 -15.83 20.85 -10.05
N LYS A 253 -15.93 22.17 -10.03
CA LYS A 253 -16.95 22.92 -10.75
C LYS A 253 -16.41 24.30 -11.12
N LYS A 254 -16.79 24.80 -12.28
CA LYS A 254 -16.56 26.21 -12.61
C LYS A 254 -17.44 27.09 -11.72
N LEU A 255 -16.83 28.03 -11.03
CA LEU A 255 -17.50 29.08 -10.26
C LEU A 255 -17.14 30.42 -10.89
N ASP A 256 -18.06 31.37 -10.84
CA ASP A 256 -17.76 32.75 -11.21
C ASP A 256 -16.87 33.41 -10.15
N PRO A 257 -16.16 34.50 -10.49
CA PRO A 257 -15.38 35.25 -9.50
C PRO A 257 -16.26 35.74 -8.34
N GLY A 258 -15.78 35.58 -7.11
CA GLY A 258 -16.53 35.97 -5.93
C GLY A 258 -16.06 35.29 -4.64
N LYS A 259 -16.71 35.71 -3.54
CA LYS A 259 -16.54 35.11 -2.21
C LYS A 259 -17.64 34.10 -1.95
N TYR A 260 -17.23 32.87 -1.64
CA TYR A 260 -18.13 31.78 -1.30
C TYR A 260 -17.89 31.29 0.12
N LEU A 261 -18.98 30.98 0.83
CA LEU A 261 -18.92 30.28 2.11
C LEU A 261 -19.29 28.82 1.86
N TYR A 262 -18.58 27.89 2.49
CA TYR A 262 -18.81 26.46 2.30
C TYR A 262 -18.49 25.61 3.52
N LYS A 263 -18.97 24.37 3.48
CA LYS A 263 -18.66 23.26 4.37
C LYS A 263 -18.72 21.93 3.63
N PHE A 264 -18.05 20.93 4.19
CA PHE A 264 -18.26 19.54 3.83
C PHE A 264 -19.39 18.94 4.67
N ILE A 265 -20.10 17.97 4.12
CA ILE A 265 -21.06 17.14 4.84
C ILE A 265 -20.55 15.72 4.75
N ILE A 266 -20.02 15.22 5.87
CA ILE A 266 -19.36 13.91 5.96
C ILE A 266 -20.31 12.98 6.69
N ASP A 267 -20.85 11.98 5.99
CA ASP A 267 -21.86 11.05 6.53
C ASP A 267 -23.01 11.78 7.26
N GLY A 268 -23.47 12.90 6.68
CA GLY A 268 -24.54 13.74 7.24
C GLY A 268 -24.10 14.83 8.22
N VAL A 269 -22.82 14.88 8.61
CA VAL A 269 -22.29 15.83 9.59
C VAL A 269 -21.60 17.02 8.91
N TRP A 270 -22.10 18.22 9.20
CA TRP A 270 -21.49 19.48 8.73
C TRP A 270 -20.11 19.70 9.36
N THR A 271 -19.09 19.79 8.50
CA THR A 271 -17.69 19.88 8.88
C THR A 271 -17.05 21.05 8.14
N LEU A 272 -16.34 21.92 8.87
CA LEU A 272 -15.48 22.93 8.25
C LEU A 272 -14.35 22.25 7.47
N ASP A 273 -13.81 22.92 6.47
CA ASP A 273 -12.59 22.47 5.82
C ASP A 273 -11.43 22.50 6.82
N PRO A 274 -10.87 21.33 7.22
CA PRO A 274 -9.80 21.28 8.21
C PRO A 274 -8.49 21.92 7.73
N GLU A 275 -8.29 22.04 6.42
CA GLU A 275 -7.09 22.59 5.82
C GLU A 275 -7.23 24.10 5.53
N ASN A 276 -8.46 24.62 5.53
CA ASN A 276 -8.73 26.03 5.28
C ASN A 276 -8.82 26.83 6.59
N LYS A 277 -7.82 27.68 6.82
CA LYS A 277 -7.77 28.56 8.00
C LYS A 277 -8.70 29.78 7.92
N LYS A 278 -9.24 30.09 6.75
CA LYS A 278 -10.12 31.26 6.54
C LYS A 278 -11.56 30.87 6.85
N ILE A 279 -12.09 31.41 7.94
CA ILE A 279 -13.42 31.11 8.45
C ILE A 279 -14.19 32.42 8.65
N GLU A 280 -15.48 32.40 8.35
CA GLU A 280 -16.42 33.50 8.62
C GLU A 280 -17.61 32.97 9.42
N THR A 281 -18.04 33.75 10.42
CA THR A 281 -19.27 33.48 11.15
C THR A 281 -20.42 34.25 10.49
N ASP A 282 -21.47 33.54 10.08
CA ASP A 282 -22.66 34.15 9.52
C ASP A 282 -23.55 34.81 10.61
N GLU A 283 -24.58 35.53 10.18
CA GLU A 283 -25.52 36.24 11.06
C GLU A 283 -26.29 35.31 12.01
N GLN A 284 -26.33 34.01 11.72
CA GLN A 284 -26.98 32.98 12.52
C GLN A 284 -26.00 32.33 13.51
N GLY A 285 -24.75 32.80 13.55
CA GLY A 285 -23.70 32.30 14.44
C GLY A 285 -22.98 31.05 13.92
N ASN A 286 -23.23 30.61 12.67
CA ASN A 286 -22.53 29.46 12.13
C ASN A 286 -21.18 29.87 11.53
N SER A 287 -20.12 29.17 11.92
CA SER A 287 -18.81 29.32 11.28
C SER A 287 -18.76 28.55 9.97
N ASN A 288 -18.26 29.14 8.89
CA ASN A 288 -18.16 28.57 7.53
C ASN A 288 -16.76 28.81 6.93
N SER A 289 -16.27 27.88 6.10
CA SER A 289 -14.98 28.06 5.40
C SER A 289 -15.14 29.04 4.24
N ILE A 290 -14.12 29.86 3.97
CA ILE A 290 -14.16 30.88 2.92
C ILE A 290 -13.36 30.42 1.70
N LEU A 291 -13.98 30.47 0.54
CA LEU A 291 -13.34 30.33 -0.77
C LEU A 291 -13.42 31.67 -1.51
N ILE A 292 -12.29 32.15 -2.02
CA ILE A 292 -12.24 33.30 -2.94
C ILE A 292 -11.87 32.77 -4.32
N VAL A 293 -12.67 33.11 -5.32
CA VAL A 293 -12.42 32.84 -6.74
C VAL A 293 -12.15 34.19 -7.40
N ASP A 294 -11.01 34.32 -8.07
CA ASP A 294 -10.57 35.53 -8.77
C ASP A 294 -10.95 35.50 -10.26
#